data_AF-A0A328WPH3-F1
#
_entry.id   AF-A0A328WPH3-F1
#
_cell.length_a   1.000
_cell.length_b   1.000
_cell.length_c   1.000
_cell.angle_alpha   90.00
_cell.angle_beta   90.00
_cell.angle_gamma   90.00
#
_symmetry.space_group_name_H-M   'P 1'
#
loop_
_entity.id
_entity.type
_entity.pdbx_description
1 polymer ?
#
loop_
_entity_poly.entity_id
_entity_poly.type
_entity_poly.pdbx_seq_one_letter_code
_entity_poly.pdbx_strand_id
1 'polypeptide(L)'
;MKIIKNINTLAILLPLIILASYPIVKEDAIYLSLYSTMFTGFLQVALGIILLIENPRNWYFINYILIVILFFGLWYFNMNLYHSDIMTYILFPIPLLLTIYLSVLIYKRKEI
;
A
#
# COMPACT_ATOMS: atom_id res chain seq x y z
N MET A 1 7.12 -10.84 14.60
CA MET A 1 7.77 -9.68 13.93
C MET A 1 8.54 -10.02 12.65
N LYS A 2 9.46 -11.00 12.65
CA LYS A 2 10.20 -11.39 11.43
C LYS A 2 9.25 -11.76 10.27
N ILE A 3 8.15 -12.44 10.59
CA ILE A 3 7.10 -12.81 9.63
C ILE A 3 6.47 -11.57 8.98
N ILE A 4 6.01 -10.58 9.76
CA ILE A 4 5.42 -9.32 9.22
C ILE A 4 6.42 -8.59 8.31
N LYS A 5 7.70 -8.48 8.72
CA LYS A 5 8.75 -7.87 7.89
C LYS A 5 8.93 -8.62 6.58
N ASN A 6 8.99 -9.94 6.62
CA ASN A 6 9.15 -10.78 5.42
C ASN A 6 7.94 -10.64 4.49
N ILE A 7 6.71 -10.69 5.02
CA ILE A 7 5.49 -10.51 4.22
C ILE A 7 5.49 -9.15 3.54
N ASN A 8 5.77 -8.06 4.29
CA ASN A 8 5.83 -6.72 3.72
C ASN A 8 6.91 -6.60 2.62
N THR A 9 8.09 -7.18 2.86
CA THR A 9 9.18 -7.19 1.86
C THR A 9 8.75 -7.90 0.58
N LEU A 10 8.19 -9.11 0.72
CA LEU A 10 7.76 -9.92 -0.41
C LEU A 10 6.63 -9.24 -1.18
N ALA A 11 5.67 -8.65 -0.48
CA ALA A 11 4.57 -7.93 -1.10
C ALA A 11 5.09 -6.78 -1.98
N ILE A 12 6.03 -5.97 -1.49
CA ILE A 12 6.58 -4.85 -2.26
C ILE A 12 7.46 -5.32 -3.42
N LEU A 13 8.25 -6.38 -3.21
CA LEU A 13 9.21 -6.85 -4.20
C LEU A 13 8.53 -7.61 -5.35
N LEU A 14 7.43 -8.30 -5.08
CA LEU A 14 6.71 -9.11 -6.08
C LEU A 14 6.31 -8.32 -7.35
N PRO A 15 5.59 -7.18 -7.27
CA PRO A 15 5.23 -6.42 -8.47
C PRO A 15 6.46 -5.89 -9.21
N LEU A 16 7.55 -5.57 -8.50
CA LEU A 16 8.80 -5.10 -9.12
C LEU A 16 9.52 -6.21 -9.89
N ILE A 17 9.59 -7.42 -9.32
CA ILE A 17 10.17 -8.59 -10.01
C ILE A 17 9.34 -8.93 -11.24
N ILE A 18 8.01 -8.92 -11.11
CA ILE A 18 7.11 -9.19 -12.24
C ILE A 18 7.34 -8.15 -13.33
N LEU A 19 7.37 -6.86 -12.98
CA LEU A 19 7.62 -5.80 -13.95
C LEU A 19 9.00 -5.93 -14.63
N ALA A 20 10.05 -6.29 -13.86
CA ALA A 20 11.39 -6.52 -14.38
C ALA A 20 11.46 -7.69 -15.39
N SER A 21 10.49 -8.60 -15.37
CA SER A 21 10.37 -9.69 -16.35
C SER A 21 9.80 -9.27 -17.71
N TYR A 22 9.44 -7.99 -17.88
CA TYR A 22 8.91 -7.43 -19.13
C TYR A 22 9.69 -7.80 -20.40
N PRO A 23 11.04 -7.81 -20.44
CA PRO A 23 11.78 -8.20 -21.65
C PRO A 23 11.49 -9.64 -22.13
N ILE A 24 10.99 -10.50 -21.24
CA ILE A 24 10.72 -11.92 -21.50
C ILE A 24 9.21 -12.15 -21.70
N VAL A 25 8.41 -11.63 -20.76
CA VAL A 25 6.96 -11.91 -20.65
C VAL A 25 6.11 -10.82 -21.35
N LYS A 26 6.74 -9.73 -21.81
CA LYS A 26 6.11 -8.64 -22.58
C LYS A 26 4.94 -8.00 -21.83
N GLU A 27 3.86 -7.65 -22.53
CA GLU A 27 2.71 -6.91 -22.00
C GLU A 27 2.05 -7.59 -20.80
N ASP A 28 2.04 -8.93 -20.77
CA ASP A 28 1.51 -9.71 -19.64
C ASP A 28 2.23 -9.37 -18.32
N ALA A 29 3.53 -9.03 -18.36
CA ALA A 29 4.27 -8.58 -17.19
C ALA A 29 3.70 -7.27 -16.61
N ILE A 30 3.26 -6.35 -17.46
CA ILE A 30 2.69 -5.07 -17.03
C ILE A 30 1.37 -5.33 -16.31
N TYR A 31 0.44 -6.05 -16.95
CA TYR A 31 -0.86 -6.36 -16.33
C TYR A 31 -0.70 -7.14 -15.03
N LEU A 32 0.17 -8.16 -15.02
CA LEU A 32 0.42 -8.96 -13.82
C LEU A 32 1.07 -8.15 -12.70
N SER A 33 1.98 -7.22 -13.04
CA SER A 33 2.59 -6.31 -12.05
C SER A 33 1.56 -5.34 -11.43
N LEU A 34 0.59 -4.86 -12.22
CA LEU A 34 -0.48 -4.01 -11.73
C LEU A 34 -1.42 -4.76 -10.79
N TYR A 35 -1.84 -5.98 -11.15
CA TYR A 35 -2.63 -6.84 -10.25
C TYR A 35 -1.87 -7.17 -8.97
N SER A 36 -0.56 -7.48 -9.08
CA SER A 36 0.30 -7.70 -7.92
C SER A 36 0.44 -6.45 -7.04
N THR A 37 0.46 -5.26 -7.64
CA THR A 37 0.47 -3.97 -6.91
C THR A 37 -0.83 -3.76 -6.15
N MET A 38 -1.98 -4.06 -6.74
CA MET A 38 -3.28 -4.01 -6.05
C MET A 38 -3.33 -5.00 -4.87
N PHE A 39 -2.84 -6.23 -5.08
CA PHE A 39 -2.74 -7.23 -4.02
C PHE A 39 -1.79 -6.78 -2.89
N THR A 40 -0.68 -6.12 -3.24
CA THR A 40 0.25 -5.52 -2.28
C THR A 40 -0.42 -4.47 -1.42
N GLY A 41 -1.21 -3.57 -2.03
CA GLY A 41 -2.00 -2.59 -1.30
C GLY A 41 -2.97 -3.25 -0.30
N PHE A 42 -3.67 -4.30 -0.72
CA PHE A 42 -4.55 -5.08 0.16
C PHE A 42 -3.78 -5.68 1.35
N LEU A 43 -2.65 -6.33 1.09
CA LEU A 43 -1.80 -6.91 2.15
C LEU A 43 -1.32 -5.85 3.13
N GLN A 44 -0.96 -4.66 2.67
CA GLN A 44 -0.53 -3.58 3.55
C GLN A 44 -1.65 -3.09 4.45
N VAL A 45 -2.87 -2.93 3.93
CA VAL A 45 -4.02 -2.59 4.78
C VAL A 45 -4.23 -3.66 5.85
N ALA A 46 -4.19 -4.94 5.48
CA ALA A 46 -4.31 -6.03 6.44
C ALA A 46 -3.20 -6.02 7.50
N LEU A 47 -1.93 -5.80 7.10
CA LEU A 47 -0.81 -5.68 8.01
C LEU A 47 -0.94 -4.47 8.94
N GLY A 48 -1.39 -3.32 8.42
CA GLY A 48 -1.64 -2.12 9.22
C GLY A 48 -2.72 -2.35 10.29
N ILE A 49 -3.80 -3.05 9.94
CA ILE A 49 -4.86 -3.41 10.88
C ILE A 49 -4.32 -4.36 11.96
N ILE A 50 -3.57 -5.40 11.57
CA ILE A 50 -2.94 -6.33 12.53
C ILE A 50 -2.04 -5.56 13.50
N LEU A 51 -1.21 -4.64 13.00
CA LEU A 51 -0.31 -3.83 13.83
C LEU A 51 -1.05 -2.88 14.77
N LEU A 52 -2.19 -2.33 14.32
CA LEU A 52 -3.06 -1.52 15.16
C LEU A 52 -3.71 -2.36 16.27
N ILE A 53 -4.21 -3.56 15.97
CA ILE A 53 -4.78 -4.47 16.97
C ILE A 53 -3.72 -4.86 18.01
N GLU A 54 -2.48 -5.15 17.58
CA GLU A 54 -1.37 -5.43 18.48
C GLU A 54 -0.98 -4.22 19.34
N ASN A 55 -1.15 -2.98 18.85
CA ASN A 55 -0.71 -1.76 19.52
C ASN A 55 -1.75 -0.63 19.38
N PRO A 56 -2.93 -0.76 20.02
CA PRO A 56 -4.09 0.09 19.74
C PRO A 56 -3.92 1.54 20.19
N ARG A 57 -2.92 1.83 21.02
CA ARG A 57 -2.60 3.19 21.48
C ARG A 57 -1.47 3.86 20.70
N ASN A 58 -0.88 3.17 19.73
CA ASN A 58 0.22 3.72 18.96
C ASN A 58 -0.33 4.64 17.86
N TRP A 59 -0.09 5.95 18.03
CA TRP A 59 -0.56 6.99 17.10
C TRP A 59 -0.09 6.80 15.66
N TYR A 60 1.07 6.19 15.43
CA TYR A 60 1.56 5.98 14.07
C TYR A 60 0.71 4.97 13.28
N PHE A 61 0.25 3.90 13.93
CA PHE A 61 -0.66 2.92 13.30
C PHE A 61 -2.09 3.45 13.20
N ILE A 62 -2.55 4.23 14.18
CA ILE A 62 -3.85 4.93 14.09
C ILE A 62 -3.85 5.86 12.87
N ASN A 63 -2.82 6.70 12.75
CA ASN A 63 -2.68 7.63 11.63
C ASN A 63 -2.59 6.90 10.29
N TYR A 64 -1.87 5.77 10.22
CA TYR A 64 -1.85 4.95 9.01
C TYR A 64 -3.26 4.58 8.55
N ILE A 65 -4.06 4.00 9.44
CA ILE A 65 -5.42 3.53 9.12
C ILE A 65 -6.35 4.70 8.80
N LEU A 66 -6.24 5.82 9.52
CA LEU A 66 -7.03 7.02 9.20
C LEU A 66 -6.73 7.54 7.79
N ILE A 67 -5.46 7.60 7.39
CA ILE A 67 -5.08 8.05 6.04
C ILE A 67 -5.55 7.05 4.98
N VAL A 68 -5.48 5.74 5.25
CA VAL A 68 -6.03 4.70 4.36
C VAL A 68 -7.53 4.90 4.15
N ILE A 69 -8.30 5.10 5.22
CA ILE A 69 -9.75 5.33 5.13
C ILE A 69 -10.04 6.62 4.35
N LEU A 70 -9.30 7.70 4.65
CA LEU A 70 -9.44 8.97 3.95
C LEU A 70 -9.14 8.83 2.46
N PHE A 71 -8.07 8.12 2.09
CA PHE A 71 -7.71 7.85 0.70
C PHE A 71 -8.84 7.12 -0.03
N PHE A 72 -9.34 6.00 0.50
CA PHE A 72 -10.42 5.26 -0.15
C PHE A 72 -11.73 6.06 -0.21
N GLY A 73 -12.03 6.85 0.83
CA GLY A 73 -13.19 7.74 0.84
C GLY A 73 -13.11 8.82 -0.23
N LEU A 74 -11.97 9.49 -0.36
CA LEU A 74 -11.73 10.51 -1.38
C LEU A 74 -11.72 9.91 -2.79
N TRP A 75 -11.11 8.73 -2.98
CA TRP A 75 -11.12 8.03 -4.25
C TRP A 75 -12.53 7.64 -4.67
N TYR A 76 -13.32 7.10 -3.74
CA TYR A 76 -14.71 6.75 -3.98
C TYR A 76 -15.55 7.98 -4.35
N PHE A 77 -15.40 9.08 -3.62
CA PHE A 77 -16.07 10.34 -3.92
C PHE A 77 -15.69 10.85 -5.31
N ASN A 78 -14.39 10.85 -5.65
CA ASN A 78 -13.91 11.32 -6.94
C ASN A 78 -14.40 10.47 -8.12
N MET A 79 -14.46 9.15 -7.96
CA MET A 79 -14.85 8.26 -9.06
C MET A 79 -16.37 8.16 -9.26
N ASN A 80 -17.18 8.35 -8.20
CA ASN A 80 -18.62 8.06 -8.27
C ASN A 80 -19.52 9.28 -8.08
N LEU A 81 -19.07 10.33 -7.39
CA LEU A 81 -19.92 11.47 -7.01
C LEU A 81 -19.48 12.77 -7.69
N TYR A 82 -18.17 12.99 -7.83
CA TYR A 82 -17.63 14.21 -8.43
C TYR A 82 -16.27 13.95 -9.07
N HIS A 83 -16.25 13.77 -10.40
CA HIS A 83 -15.01 13.50 -11.11
C HIS A 83 -14.16 14.76 -11.30
N SER A 84 -12.93 14.73 -10.79
CA SER A 84 -11.93 15.77 -10.94
C SER A 84 -10.57 15.18 -11.30
N ASP A 85 -10.04 15.55 -12.47
CA ASP A 85 -8.71 15.12 -12.92
C ASP A 85 -7.61 15.52 -11.93
N ILE A 86 -7.70 16.73 -11.37
CA ILE A 86 -6.77 17.25 -10.38
C ILE A 86 -6.73 16.32 -9.16
N MET A 87 -7.91 15.93 -8.66
CA MET A 87 -8.01 15.01 -7.52
C MET A 87 -7.45 13.63 -7.88
N THR A 88 -7.72 13.13 -9.08
CA THR A 88 -7.16 11.86 -9.58
C THR A 88 -5.63 11.88 -9.55
N TYR A 89 -5.00 12.95 -10.08
CA TYR A 89 -3.54 13.07 -10.09
C TYR A 89 -2.94 13.19 -8.69
N ILE A 90 -3.63 13.84 -7.75
CA ILE A 90 -3.19 13.94 -6.36
C ILE A 90 -3.29 12.59 -5.64
N LEU A 91 -4.38 11.83 -5.87
CA LEU A 91 -4.62 10.55 -5.20
C LEU A 91 -3.77 9.42 -5.78
N PHE A 92 -3.44 9.46 -7.07
CA PHE A 92 -2.68 8.41 -7.76
C PHE A 92 -1.38 7.97 -7.06
N PRO A 93 -0.50 8.85 -6.57
CA PRO A 93 0.73 8.46 -5.87
C PRO A 93 0.54 8.02 -4.40
N ILE A 94 -0.63 8.28 -3.80
CA ILE A 94 -0.86 8.06 -2.36
C ILE A 94 -0.68 6.60 -1.93
N PRO A 95 -1.12 5.56 -2.68
CA PRO A 95 -0.85 4.17 -2.33
C PRO A 95 0.64 3.84 -2.19
N LEU A 96 1.50 4.44 -3.02
CA LEU A 96 2.96 4.26 -2.91
C LEU A 96 3.51 4.94 -1.66
N LEU A 97 3.03 6.14 -1.32
CA LEU A 97 3.44 6.83 -0.11
C LEU A 97 3.00 6.06 1.15
N LEU A 98 1.78 5.52 1.16
CA LEU A 98 1.27 4.66 2.22
C LEU A 98 2.08 3.37 2.37
N THR A 99 2.49 2.77 1.25
CA THR A 99 3.40 1.60 1.21
C THR A 99 4.71 1.91 1.91
N ILE A 100 5.34 3.03 1.57
CA ILE A 100 6.62 3.44 2.16
C ILE A 100 6.43 3.73 3.64
N TYR A 101 5.39 4.47 4.02
CA TYR A 101 5.11 4.81 5.40
C TYR A 101 4.90 3.58 6.28
N LEU A 102 4.03 2.64 5.89
CA LEU A 102 3.84 1.40 6.64
C LEU A 102 5.12 0.58 6.74
N SER A 103 5.90 0.51 5.65
CA SER A 103 7.19 -0.17 5.66
C SER A 103 8.12 0.44 6.70
N VAL A 104 8.27 1.78 6.72
CA VAL A 104 9.09 2.47 7.72
C VAL A 104 8.64 2.11 9.14
N LEU A 105 7.33 2.12 9.42
CA LEU A 105 6.81 1.71 10.73
C LEU A 105 7.19 0.26 11.06
N ILE A 106 7.02 -0.67 10.12
CA ILE A 106 7.36 -2.09 10.31
C ILE A 106 8.85 -2.29 10.60
N TYR A 107 9.75 -1.59 9.89
CA TYR A 107 11.20 -1.76 10.07
C TYR A 107 11.73 -1.04 11.31
N LYS A 108 11.25 0.18 11.58
CA LYS A 108 11.71 1.04 12.69
C LYS A 108 10.95 0.87 14.00
N ARG A 109 9.95 0.00 14.10
CA ARG A 109 9.17 -0.27 15.34
C ARG A 109 9.98 -0.52 16.64
N LYS A 110 11.27 -0.87 16.57
CA LYS A 110 12.10 -0.99 17.79
C LYS A 110 12.54 0.37 18.36
N GLU A 111 12.42 1.44 17.59
CA GLU A 111 12.86 2.81 17.89
C GLU A 111 11.67 3.78 18.04
N ILE A 112 10.44 3.29 17.85
CA ILE A 112 9.17 4.06 17.84
C ILE A 112 8.21 3.42 18.85
#